data_AF-A0AAV3XDY5-F1
#
_entry.id   AF-A0AAV3XDY5-F1
#
_cell.length_a   1.000
_cell.length_b   1.000
_cell.length_c   1.000
_cell.angle_alpha   90.00
_cell.angle_beta   90.00
_cell.angle_gamma   90.00
#
_symmetry.space_group_name_H-M   'P 1'
#
loop_
_entity.id
_entity.type
_entity.pdbx_description
1 polymer ?
#
loop_
_entity_poly.entity_id
_entity_poly.type
_entity_poly.pdbx_seq_one_letter_code
_entity_poly.pdbx_strand_id
1 'polypeptide(L)'
;MLFTLLVQGFTIEPLLKKLQLLGDQPLRQRYLEITARQAALNRVLQYLAQREKPAGIEPEFYNYQESLIKGELARLEAEIKQLLLEYPNLRNFTAEQLKAELLAIEADTYAEFLRTGRLNKELAPFLSEELVESEKPS
;
A
#
# COMPACT_ATOMS: atom_id res chain seq x y z
N MET A 1 -7.31 -36.76 -3.76
CA MET A 1 -6.67 -36.35 -2.49
C MET A 1 -6.74 -34.82 -2.42
N LEU A 2 -7.47 -34.27 -1.45
CA LEU A 2 -7.49 -32.83 -1.14
C LEU A 2 -6.18 -32.48 -0.42
N PHE A 3 -5.41 -31.52 -0.94
CA PHE A 3 -4.29 -30.94 -0.21
C PHE A 3 -4.68 -29.53 0.23
N THR A 4 -5.31 -29.44 1.39
CA THR A 4 -5.33 -28.21 2.19
C THR A 4 -3.97 -28.05 2.84
N LEU A 5 -3.07 -27.33 2.18
CA LEU A 5 -2.00 -26.60 2.88
C LEU A 5 -2.40 -25.13 2.87
N LEU A 6 -3.33 -24.82 3.77
CA LEU A 6 -3.50 -23.47 4.28
C LEU A 6 -2.19 -23.17 5.02
N VAL A 7 -1.33 -22.32 4.45
CA VAL A 7 -0.14 -21.84 5.17
C VAL A 7 -0.65 -20.93 6.28
N GLN A 8 -0.94 -21.53 7.43
CA GLN A 8 -1.27 -20.85 8.67
C GLN A 8 -0.03 -20.02 9.07
N GLY A 9 -0.04 -18.72 8.81
CA GLY A 9 0.81 -17.79 9.56
C GLY A 9 1.59 -16.70 8.82
N PHE A 10 1.42 -16.49 7.51
CA PHE A 10 1.83 -15.21 6.89
C PHE A 10 0.62 -14.30 6.69
N THR A 11 -0.18 -14.17 7.75
CA THR A 11 -1.12 -13.07 7.83
C THR A 11 -0.30 -11.79 7.96
N ILE A 12 -0.69 -10.72 7.28
CA ILE A 12 -0.08 -9.39 7.48
C ILE A 12 -0.39 -8.88 8.90
N GLU A 13 -1.36 -9.49 9.59
CA GLU A 13 -1.79 -9.13 10.95
C GLU A 13 -0.67 -9.05 12.00
N PRO A 14 0.25 -10.02 12.19
CA PRO A 14 1.38 -9.89 13.10
C PRO A 14 2.31 -8.72 12.75
N LEU A 15 2.53 -8.44 11.46
CA LEU A 15 3.35 -7.31 11.01
C LEU A 15 2.63 -5.97 11.29
N LEU A 16 1.34 -5.89 10.97
CA LEU A 16 0.46 -4.77 11.29
C LEU A 16 0.35 -4.55 12.81
N LYS A 17 0.24 -5.62 13.60
CA LYS A 17 0.20 -5.55 15.07
C LYS A 17 1.52 -5.05 15.65
N LYS A 18 2.66 -5.49 15.12
CA LYS A 18 3.99 -4.99 15.54
C LYS A 18 4.16 -3.51 15.21
N LEU A 19 3.63 -3.04 14.08
CA LEU A 19 3.55 -1.62 13.71
C LEU A 19 2.57 -0.81 14.57
N GLN A 20 1.53 -1.44 15.14
CA GLN A 20 0.55 -0.80 16.01
C GLN A 20 1.00 -0.66 17.47
N LEU A 21 2.01 -1.39 17.95
CA LEU A 21 2.29 -1.52 19.41
C LEU A 21 3.15 -0.41 20.05
N LEU A 22 3.52 0.65 19.33
CA LEU A 22 4.34 1.74 19.88
C LEU A 22 3.53 3.05 19.94
N GLY A 23 3.23 3.55 21.14
CA GLY A 23 2.97 4.94 21.56
C GLY A 23 2.05 5.93 20.79
N ASP A 24 2.04 5.96 19.45
CA ASP A 24 1.45 7.03 18.62
C ASP A 24 0.22 6.57 17.81
N GLN A 25 -0.52 5.58 18.31
CA GLN A 25 -1.60 4.90 17.57
C GLN A 25 -2.62 5.85 16.89
N PRO A 26 -3.14 6.91 17.54
CA PRO A 26 -4.14 7.78 16.90
C PRO A 26 -3.57 8.58 15.73
N LEU A 27 -2.32 9.04 15.84
CA LEU A 27 -1.65 9.81 14.80
C LEU A 27 -1.33 8.94 13.59
N ARG A 28 -0.81 7.73 13.82
CA ARG A 28 -0.57 6.74 12.75
C ARG A 28 -1.87 6.33 12.08
N GLN A 29 -2.93 6.09 12.86
CA GLN A 29 -4.23 5.74 12.31
C GLN A 29 -4.77 6.84 11.40
N ARG A 30 -4.67 8.11 11.82
CA ARG A 30 -5.04 9.26 10.98
C ARG A 30 -4.22 9.31 9.69
N TYR A 31 -2.91 9.11 9.78
CA TYR A 31 -2.05 9.05 8.60
C TYR A 31 -2.46 7.93 7.63
N LEU A 32 -2.74 6.73 8.15
CA LEU A 32 -3.20 5.58 7.37
C LEU A 32 -4.53 5.86 6.67
N GLU A 33 -5.48 6.51 7.34
CA GLU A 33 -6.77 6.85 6.75
C GLU A 33 -6.64 7.86 5.59
N ILE A 34 -5.80 8.88 5.76
CA ILE A 34 -5.56 9.91 4.74
C ILE A 34 -4.87 9.29 3.51
N THR A 35 -3.84 8.47 3.74
CA THR A 35 -3.10 7.80 2.65
C THR A 35 -3.95 6.75 1.93
N ALA A 36 -4.79 6.00 2.66
CA ALA A 36 -5.75 5.07 2.05
C ALA A 36 -6.76 5.81 1.17
N ARG A 37 -7.28 6.96 1.62
CA ARG A 37 -8.18 7.80 0.82
C ARG A 37 -7.49 8.34 -0.43
N GLN A 38 -6.26 8.84 -0.30
CA GLN A 38 -5.46 9.30 -1.42
C GLN A 38 -5.26 8.19 -2.47
N ALA A 39 -4.88 6.99 -2.03
CA ALA A 39 -4.70 5.83 -2.91
C ALA A 39 -5.99 5.44 -3.62
N ALA A 40 -7.13 5.44 -2.91
CA ALA A 40 -8.44 5.16 -3.51
C ALA A 40 -8.81 6.20 -4.57
N LEU A 41 -8.65 7.49 -4.29
CA LEU A 41 -8.97 8.57 -5.23
C LEU A 41 -8.05 8.56 -6.45
N ASN A 42 -6.77 8.22 -6.29
CA ASN A 42 -5.85 8.02 -7.41
C ASN A 42 -6.31 6.87 -8.32
N ARG A 43 -6.78 5.75 -7.77
CA ARG A 43 -7.35 4.64 -8.55
C ARG A 43 -8.62 5.05 -9.29
N VAL A 44 -9.49 5.85 -8.67
CA VAL A 44 -10.69 6.38 -9.34
C VAL A 44 -10.29 7.31 -10.49
N LEU A 45 -9.32 8.20 -10.27
CA LEU A 45 -8.83 9.11 -11.31
C LEU A 45 -8.20 8.34 -12.48
N GLN A 46 -7.41 7.30 -12.18
CA GLN A 46 -6.85 6.40 -13.19
C GLN A 46 -7.94 5.69 -13.99
N TYR A 47 -9.00 5.21 -13.32
CA TYR A 47 -10.15 4.60 -13.99
C TYR A 47 -10.86 5.57 -14.93
N LEU A 48 -11.05 6.84 -14.53
CA LEU A 48 -11.65 7.87 -15.38
C LEU A 48 -10.76 8.19 -16.60
N ALA A 49 -9.44 8.13 -16.46
CA ALA A 49 -8.50 8.44 -17.55
C ALA A 49 -8.33 7.31 -18.57
N GLN A 50 -8.49 6.05 -18.17
CA GLN A 50 -8.21 4.89 -19.02
C GLN A 50 -9.37 4.46 -19.93
N ARG A 51 -10.58 5.00 -19.73
CA ARG A 51 -11.77 4.60 -20.50
C ARG A 51 -12.17 5.68 -21.48
N GLU A 52 -12.62 5.24 -22.66
CA GLU A 52 -13.44 6.09 -23.51
C GLU A 52 -14.70 6.48 -22.76
N LYS A 53 -15.09 7.76 -22.86
CA LYS A 53 -16.29 8.27 -22.20
C LYS A 53 -17.50 7.47 -22.71
N PRO A 54 -18.27 6.81 -21.83
CA PRO A 54 -19.42 5.99 -22.25
C PRO A 54 -20.42 6.83 -23.03
N ALA A 55 -20.94 6.25 -24.11
CA ALA A 55 -22.07 6.84 -24.82
C ALA A 55 -23.26 6.98 -23.87
N GLY A 56 -23.87 8.17 -23.82
CA GLY A 56 -25.03 8.45 -22.97
C GLY A 56 -24.70 9.07 -21.60
N ILE A 57 -23.44 9.39 -21.31
CA ILE A 57 -23.08 10.21 -20.14
C ILE A 57 -22.58 11.57 -20.62
N GLU A 58 -23.09 12.65 -20.00
CA GLU A 58 -22.68 14.01 -20.32
C GLU A 58 -21.18 14.25 -20.04
N PRO A 59 -20.42 14.80 -21.01
CA PRO A 59 -19.01 15.10 -20.82
C PRO A 59 -18.71 16.00 -19.62
N GLU A 60 -19.62 16.92 -19.30
CA GLU A 60 -19.54 17.86 -18.19
C GLU A 60 -19.57 17.13 -16.84
N PHE A 61 -20.38 16.07 -16.72
CA PHE A 61 -20.41 15.24 -15.53
C PHE A 61 -19.04 14.61 -15.27
N TYR A 62 -18.39 14.07 -16.29
CA TYR A 62 -17.04 13.52 -16.18
C TYR A 62 -16.03 14.57 -15.72
N ASN A 63 -16.02 15.74 -16.36
CA ASN A 63 -15.09 16.82 -16.04
C ASN A 63 -15.30 17.34 -14.61
N TYR A 64 -16.54 17.39 -14.14
CA TYR A 64 -16.88 17.77 -12.77
C TYR A 64 -16.34 16.75 -11.75
N GLN A 65 -16.58 15.45 -11.98
CA GLN A 65 -16.07 14.40 -11.09
C GLN A 65 -14.55 14.40 -11.03
N GLU A 66 -13.89 14.54 -12.19
CA GLU A 66 -12.43 14.65 -12.26
C GLU A 66 -11.90 15.84 -11.47
N SER A 67 -12.54 17.01 -11.61
CA SER A 67 -12.15 18.23 -10.89
C SER A 67 -12.35 18.09 -9.37
N LEU A 68 -13.47 17.48 -8.95
CA LEU A 68 -13.77 17.21 -7.54
C LEU A 68 -12.70 16.31 -6.92
N ILE A 69 -12.36 15.21 -7.60
CA ILE A 69 -11.35 14.25 -7.14
C ILE A 69 -9.97 14.90 -7.06
N LYS A 70 -9.57 15.65 -8.09
CA LYS A 70 -8.29 16.38 -8.10
C LYS A 70 -8.20 17.41 -6.97
N GLY A 71 -9.29 18.11 -6.67
CA GLY A 71 -9.36 19.05 -5.55
C GLY A 71 -9.15 18.36 -4.19
N GLU A 72 -9.83 17.23 -3.95
CA GLU A 72 -9.65 16.47 -2.71
C GLU A 72 -8.25 15.84 -2.62
N LEU A 73 -7.68 15.34 -3.72
CA LEU A 73 -6.30 14.85 -3.75
C LEU A 73 -5.31 15.94 -3.34
N ALA A 74 -5.46 17.16 -3.86
CA ALA A 74 -4.60 18.29 -3.49
C ALA A 74 -4.72 18.64 -1.99
N ARG A 75 -5.94 18.58 -1.42
CA ARG A 75 -6.18 18.78 0.01
C ARG A 75 -5.48 17.72 0.86
N LEU A 76 -5.63 16.44 0.50
CA LEU A 76 -5.02 15.33 1.20
C LEU A 76 -3.48 15.37 1.12
N GLU A 77 -2.93 15.73 -0.04
CA GLU A 77 -1.48 15.92 -0.19
C GLU A 77 -0.92 17.01 0.72
N ALA A 78 -1.62 18.13 0.85
CA ALA A 78 -1.24 19.19 1.76
C ALA A 78 -1.30 18.72 3.22
N GLU A 79 -2.35 17.99 3.60
CA GLU A 79 -2.51 17.43 4.94
C GLU A 79 -1.40 16.40 5.27
N ILE A 80 -1.08 15.50 4.35
CA ILE A 80 0.04 14.54 4.50
C ILE A 80 1.37 15.28 4.69
N LYS A 81 1.64 16.28 3.85
CA LYS A 81 2.89 17.07 3.94
C LYS A 81 3.01 17.77 5.29
N GLN A 82 1.93 18.39 5.77
CA GLN A 82 1.90 19.03 7.06
C GLN A 82 2.15 18.02 8.19
N LEU A 83 1.47 16.88 8.16
CA LEU A 83 1.61 15.84 9.19
C LEU A 83 3.04 15.28 9.26
N LEU A 84 3.71 15.08 8.11
CA LEU A 84 5.11 14.63 8.04
C LEU A 84 6.14 15.71 8.43
N LEU A 85 5.75 16.99 8.42
CA LEU A 85 6.56 18.09 8.95
C LEU A 85 6.42 18.21 10.45
N GLU A 86 5.18 18.10 10.97
CA GLU A 86 4.88 18.19 12.40
C GLU A 86 5.39 16.97 13.18
N TYR A 87 5.37 15.79 12.55
CA TYR A 87 5.70 14.52 13.20
C TYR A 87 6.74 13.73 12.39
N PRO A 88 8.05 14.05 12.54
CA PRO A 88 9.12 13.39 11.79
C PRO A 88 9.21 11.87 12.00
N ASN A 89 8.76 11.37 13.16
CA ASN A 89 8.65 9.93 13.45
C ASN A 89 7.75 9.18 12.44
N LEU A 90 6.79 9.87 11.81
CA LEU A 90 5.94 9.27 10.78
C LEU A 90 6.70 8.94 9.50
N ARG A 91 7.84 9.57 9.23
CA ARG A 91 8.66 9.25 8.05
C ARG A 91 9.22 7.83 8.13
N ASN A 92 9.71 7.45 9.30
CA ASN A 92 10.19 6.09 9.55
C ASN A 92 9.04 5.08 9.43
N PHE A 93 7.89 5.40 10.04
CA PHE A 93 6.69 4.57 9.91
C PHE A 93 6.28 4.36 8.43
N THR A 94 6.28 5.42 7.63
CA THR A 94 5.92 5.37 6.20
C THR A 94 6.92 4.52 5.41
N ALA A 95 8.22 4.66 5.70
CA ALA A 95 9.26 3.88 5.05
C ALA A 95 9.14 2.38 5.39
N GLU A 96 8.91 2.04 6.65
CA GLU A 96 8.67 0.66 7.09
C GLU A 96 7.41 0.06 6.46
N GLN A 97 6.35 0.86 6.33
CA GLN A 97 5.13 0.42 5.65
C GLN A 97 5.38 0.12 4.17
N LEU A 98 6.05 1.02 3.44
CA LEU A 98 6.41 0.78 2.05
C LEU A 98 7.26 -0.48 1.90
N LYS A 99 8.23 -0.68 2.80
CA LYS A 99 9.09 -1.87 2.81
C LYS A 99 8.28 -3.16 3.00
N ALA A 100 7.33 -3.15 3.93
CA ALA A 100 6.41 -4.27 4.15
C ALA A 100 5.55 -4.57 2.91
N GLU A 101 5.02 -3.54 2.25
CA GLU A 101 4.22 -3.68 1.03
C GLU A 101 5.04 -4.28 -0.12
N LEU A 102 6.28 -3.81 -0.34
CA LEU A 102 7.17 -4.34 -1.36
C LEU A 102 7.52 -5.82 -1.12
N LEU A 103 7.81 -6.18 0.14
CA LEU A 103 8.07 -7.56 0.52
C LEU A 103 6.85 -8.46 0.29
N ALA A 104 5.65 -7.98 0.61
CA ALA A 104 4.41 -8.72 0.38
C ALA A 104 4.16 -8.97 -1.12
N ILE A 105 4.36 -7.94 -1.96
CA ILE A 105 4.24 -8.07 -3.42
C ILE A 105 5.21 -9.11 -3.96
N GLU A 106 6.47 -9.11 -3.50
CA GLU A 106 7.47 -10.11 -3.92
C GLU A 106 7.04 -11.53 -3.51
N ALA A 107 6.68 -11.72 -2.24
CA ALA A 107 6.28 -13.02 -1.71
C ALA A 107 5.02 -13.57 -2.42
N ASP A 108 4.00 -12.73 -2.63
CA ASP A 108 2.78 -13.10 -3.32
C ASP A 108 3.05 -13.52 -4.78
N THR A 109 3.99 -12.84 -5.44
CA THR A 109 4.40 -13.17 -6.81
C THR A 109 5.04 -14.55 -6.88
N TYR A 110 5.94 -14.88 -5.94
CA TYR A 110 6.55 -16.22 -5.90
C TYR A 110 5.53 -17.31 -5.57
N ALA A 111 4.60 -17.04 -4.66
CA ALA A 111 3.50 -17.94 -4.34
C ALA A 111 2.60 -18.20 -5.56
N GLU A 112 2.30 -17.19 -6.36
CA GLU A 112 1.56 -17.33 -7.61
C GLU A 112 2.31 -18.23 -8.62
N PHE A 113 3.62 -18.03 -8.78
CA PHE A 113 4.41 -18.82 -9.72
C PHE A 113 4.57 -20.28 -9.31
N LEU A 114 4.58 -20.58 -8.01
CA LEU A 114 4.50 -21.96 -7.51
C LEU A 114 3.16 -22.59 -7.84
N ARG A 115 2.07 -21.88 -7.54
CA ARG A 115 0.70 -22.36 -7.81
C ARG A 115 0.46 -22.61 -9.30
N THR A 116 1.08 -21.83 -10.17
CA THR A 116 0.96 -21.97 -11.64
C THR A 116 1.99 -22.90 -12.27
N GLY A 117 2.90 -23.49 -11.47
CA GLY A 117 3.94 -24.41 -11.95
C GLY A 117 5.07 -23.73 -12.74
N ARG A 118 5.13 -22.39 -12.75
CA ARG A 118 6.25 -21.63 -13.34
C ARG A 118 7.51 -21.70 -12.46
N LEU A 119 7.33 -21.92 -11.17
CA LEU A 119 8.39 -22.29 -10.23
C LEU A 119 8.12 -23.70 -9.68
N ASN A 120 9.21 -24.44 -9.44
CA ASN A 120 9.17 -25.78 -8.85
C ASN A 120 9.66 -25.82 -7.39
N LYS A 121 10.11 -24.67 -6.85
CA LYS A 121 10.58 -24.51 -5.47
C LYS A 121 10.38 -23.09 -4.99
N GLU A 122 10.25 -22.94 -3.68
CA GLU A 122 10.19 -21.63 -3.03
C GLU A 122 11.48 -20.83 -3.25
N LEU A 123 11.31 -19.51 -3.37
CA LEU A 123 12.39 -18.54 -3.42
C LEU A 123 12.34 -17.70 -2.15
N ALA A 124 13.50 -17.47 -1.53
CA ALA A 124 13.62 -16.49 -0.48
C ALA A 124 13.38 -15.09 -1.09
N PRO A 125 12.54 -14.23 -0.48
CA PRO A 125 12.36 -12.87 -0.99
C PRO A 125 13.66 -12.08 -0.86
N PHE A 126 14.12 -11.52 -1.97
CA PHE A 126 15.32 -10.70 -2.08
C PHE A 126 15.25 -9.49 -1.15
N LEU A 127 14.08 -8.87 -1.03
CA LEU A 127 13.88 -7.69 -0.19
C LEU A 127 13.95 -8.02 1.31
N SER A 128 13.95 -9.31 1.69
CA SER A 128 14.19 -9.75 3.07
C SER A 128 15.64 -9.56 3.50
N GLU A 129 16.59 -9.70 2.57
CA GLU A 129 18.02 -9.68 2.88
C GLU A 129 18.51 -8.26 3.17
N GLU A 130 17.92 -7.26 2.52
CA GLU A 130 18.21 -5.84 2.76
C GLU A 130 17.69 -5.35 4.13
N LEU A 131 16.76 -6.06 4.79
CA LEU A 131 16.39 -5.80 6.19
C LEU A 131 17.54 -6.10 7.16
N VAL A 132 18.38 -7.09 6.84
CA VAL A 132 19.42 -7.60 7.75
C VAL A 132 20.69 -6.75 7.66
N GLU A 133 21.00 -6.18 6.49
CA GLU A 133 22.21 -5.36 6.31
C GLU A 133 22.05 -3.96 6.94
N SER A 134 20.83 -3.40 7.00
CA SER A 134 20.56 -2.07 7.57
C SER A 134 20.62 -2.00 9.11
N GLU A 135 20.70 -3.14 9.80
CA GLU A 135 20.83 -3.21 11.27
C GLU A 135 22.28 -3.43 11.76
N LYS A 136 23.28 -3.53 10.87
CA LYS A 136 24.68 -3.55 11.30
C LYS A 136 25.15 -2.12 11.61
N PRO A 137 25.46 -1.79 12.88
CA PRO A 137 26.18 -0.55 13.16
C PRO A 137 27.57 -0.64 12.51
N SER A 138 27.93 0.38 11.73
CA SER A 138 29.32 0.67 11.39
C SER A 138 30.10 1.13 12.62
#